data_AF-A0A1I6W0K6-F1
#
_entry.id   AF-A0A1I6W0K6-F1
#
_cell.length_a   1.000
_cell.length_b   1.000
_cell.length_c   1.000
_cell.angle_alpha   90.00
_cell.angle_beta   90.00
_cell.angle_gamma   90.00
#
_symmetry.space_group_name_H-M   'P 1'
#
loop_
_entity.id
_entity.type
_entity.pdbx_description
1 polymer ?
#
loop_
_entity_poly.entity_id
_entity_poly.type
_entity_poly.pdbx_seq_one_letter_code
_entity_poly.pdbx_strand_id
1 'polypeptide(L)'
;MSGVAITIESDGESAVMQALALLSNFDQSKPKLFDAIGQTVVSNIRSRWANGVGLEGKWRLSGRVLREGGTTMRDTSRALNSMTHNVLSSGVEIGTDVEYAAIHHFGGEIKYEARMRRTYFRQDQRTGLVGNKFVRKARSNFMQESQGKAYKVNMPRRPFLGLTETDEQEVLSLIVEHLTGE
;
A
#
# COMPACT_ATOMS: atom_id res chain seq x y z
N MET A 1 -61.72 32.23 0.75
CA MET A 1 -61.03 30.98 0.43
C MET A 1 -60.29 30.54 1.68
N SER A 2 -60.70 29.44 2.29
CA SER A 2 -60.03 28.85 3.45
C SER A 2 -58.90 27.94 2.96
N GLY A 3 -57.67 28.19 3.40
CA GLY A 3 -56.51 27.35 3.10
C GLY A 3 -55.68 27.15 4.36
N VAL A 4 -55.18 25.93 4.56
CA VAL A 4 -54.16 25.61 5.56
C VAL A 4 -52.81 25.77 4.88
N ALA A 5 -51.99 26.70 5.34
CA ALA A 5 -50.62 26.91 4.88
C ALA A 5 -49.68 26.50 5.99
N ILE A 6 -48.67 25.69 5.66
CA ILE A 6 -47.52 25.46 6.54
C ILE A 6 -46.45 26.43 6.06
N THR A 7 -46.16 27.44 6.87
CA THR A 7 -45.05 28.37 6.64
C THR A 7 -43.86 27.83 7.42
N ILE A 8 -42.77 27.52 6.70
CA ILE A 8 -41.48 27.18 7.32
C ILE A 8 -40.74 28.50 7.44
N GLU A 9 -40.74 29.08 8.65
CA GLU A 9 -39.98 30.30 8.94
C GLU A 9 -38.53 29.96 9.33
N SER A 10 -37.62 30.93 9.23
CA SER A 10 -36.19 30.75 9.52
C SER A 10 -35.85 31.04 10.99
N ASP A 11 -36.70 30.61 11.90
CA ASP A 11 -36.29 30.49 13.29
C ASP A 11 -35.28 29.34 13.39
N GLY A 12 -34.11 29.60 13.96
CA GLY A 12 -32.96 28.68 13.97
C GLY A 12 -33.18 27.32 14.68
N GLU A 13 -34.40 27.07 15.16
CA GLU A 13 -34.85 25.83 15.79
C GLU A 13 -35.47 24.82 14.79
N SER A 14 -35.75 25.25 13.55
CA SER A 14 -36.24 24.34 12.51
C SER A 14 -35.16 23.34 12.09
N ALA A 15 -35.41 22.04 12.32
CA ALA A 15 -34.53 20.94 11.91
C ALA A 15 -34.21 20.97 10.40
N VAL A 16 -35.13 21.50 9.58
CA VAL A 16 -34.93 21.68 8.12
C VAL A 16 -33.85 22.73 7.84
N MET A 17 -33.84 23.83 8.60
CA MET A 17 -32.84 24.89 8.45
C MET A 17 -31.46 24.46 8.94
N GLN A 18 -31.40 23.67 10.01
CA GLN A 18 -30.14 23.05 10.47
C GLN A 18 -29.57 22.10 9.41
N ALA A 19 -30.41 21.27 8.78
CA ALA A 19 -30.00 20.41 7.67
C ALA A 19 -29.52 21.20 6.44
N LEU A 20 -30.20 22.30 6.07
CA LEU A 20 -29.75 23.18 4.98
C LEU A 20 -28.42 23.87 5.30
N ALA A 21 -28.23 24.34 6.54
CA ALA A 21 -26.98 24.96 6.97
C ALA A 21 -25.81 23.96 6.91
N LEU A 22 -26.03 22.71 7.36
CA LEU A 22 -25.06 21.61 7.24
C LEU A 22 -24.68 21.35 5.78
N LEU A 23 -25.66 21.25 4.88
CA LEU A 23 -25.41 21.08 3.44
C LEU A 23 -24.65 22.28 2.83
N SER A 24 -24.96 23.50 3.24
CA SER A 24 -24.28 24.71 2.74
C SER A 24 -22.81 24.78 3.19
N ASN A 25 -22.50 24.29 4.39
CA ASN A 25 -21.15 24.27 4.95
C ASN A 25 -20.35 23.01 4.58
N PHE A 26 -21.00 22.01 3.99
CA PHE A 26 -20.36 20.75 3.62
C PHE A 26 -19.19 20.95 2.66
N ASP A 27 -19.31 21.86 1.68
CA ASP A 27 -18.21 22.16 0.75
C ASP A 27 -16.96 22.68 1.45
N GLN A 28 -17.11 23.44 2.55
CA GLN A 28 -15.98 23.95 3.33
C GLN A 28 -15.38 22.88 4.25
N SER A 29 -16.20 21.91 4.68
CA SER A 29 -15.78 20.86 5.61
C SER A 29 -15.26 19.58 4.92
N LYS A 30 -15.50 19.43 3.60
CA LYS A 30 -14.99 18.33 2.75
C LYS A 30 -13.50 18.02 2.93
N PRO A 31 -12.57 18.99 2.91
CA PRO A 31 -11.14 18.68 3.03
C PRO A 31 -10.80 18.01 4.36
N LYS A 32 -11.47 18.42 5.45
CA LYS A 32 -11.28 17.83 6.78
C LYS A 32 -11.81 16.39 6.83
N LEU A 33 -12.99 16.15 6.23
CA LEU A 33 -13.56 14.80 6.12
C LEU A 33 -12.65 13.88 5.29
N PHE A 34 -12.21 14.33 4.11
CA PHE A 34 -11.33 13.54 3.24
C PHE A 34 -9.97 13.26 3.86
N ASP A 35 -9.41 14.20 4.63
CA ASP A 35 -8.19 13.97 5.39
C ASP A 35 -8.40 12.89 6.46
N ALA A 36 -9.49 12.96 7.23
CA ALA A 36 -9.82 11.95 8.24
C ALA A 36 -10.03 10.56 7.62
N ILE A 37 -10.77 10.46 6.52
CA ILE A 37 -10.97 9.21 5.77
C ILE A 37 -9.61 8.66 5.30
N GLY A 38 -8.77 9.51 4.69
CA GLY A 38 -7.46 9.12 4.21
C GLY A 38 -6.55 8.58 5.32
N GLN A 39 -6.49 9.28 6.45
CA GLN A 39 -5.71 8.87 7.62
C GLN A 39 -6.17 7.50 8.16
N THR A 40 -7.48 7.32 8.33
CA THR A 40 -8.07 6.06 8.82
C THR A 40 -7.76 4.91 7.88
N VAL A 41 -8.01 5.07 6.58
CA VAL A 41 -7.75 3.99 5.60
C VAL A 41 -6.26 3.66 5.52
N VAL A 42 -5.36 4.65 5.52
CA VAL A 42 -3.91 4.42 5.57
C VAL A 42 -3.51 3.66 6.83
N SER A 43 -4.09 4.03 7.99
CA SER A 43 -3.85 3.33 9.26
C SER A 43 -4.29 1.86 9.19
N ASN A 44 -5.47 1.59 8.64
CA ASN A 44 -6.01 0.23 8.51
C ASN A 44 -5.18 -0.62 7.55
N ILE A 45 -4.79 -0.06 6.40
CA ILE A 45 -3.85 -0.72 5.48
C ILE A 45 -2.54 -1.06 6.21
N ARG A 46 -1.98 -0.10 6.96
CA ARG A 46 -0.73 -0.33 7.70
C ARG A 46 -0.87 -1.42 8.75
N SER A 47 -1.99 -1.43 9.49
CA SER A 47 -2.30 -2.44 10.50
C SER A 47 -2.42 -3.85 9.89
N ARG A 48 -3.24 -4.02 8.84
CA ARG A 48 -3.40 -5.30 8.15
C ARG A 48 -2.07 -5.80 7.58
N TRP A 49 -1.32 -4.92 6.93
CA TRP A 49 -0.02 -5.25 6.35
C TRP A 49 0.99 -5.68 7.42
N ALA A 50 1.06 -4.99 8.57
CA ALA A 50 1.92 -5.37 9.69
C ALA A 50 1.61 -6.78 10.22
N ASN A 51 0.32 -7.16 10.19
CA ASN A 51 -0.17 -8.48 10.57
C ASN A 51 -0.02 -9.54 9.45
N GLY A 52 0.46 -9.15 8.27
CA GLY A 52 0.63 -10.04 7.11
C GLY A 52 -0.68 -10.43 6.44
N VAL A 53 -1.68 -9.58 6.58
CA VAL A 53 -3.03 -9.74 6.04
C VAL A 53 -3.23 -8.70 4.93
N GLY A 54 -3.71 -9.17 3.78
CA GLY A 54 -4.18 -8.31 2.70
C GLY A 54 -5.71 -8.29 2.62
N LEU A 55 -6.23 -7.79 1.50
CA LEU A 55 -7.67 -7.71 1.26
C LEU A 55 -8.35 -9.10 1.16
N GLU A 56 -7.59 -10.09 0.70
CA GLU A 56 -8.07 -11.47 0.50
C GLU A 56 -7.68 -12.38 1.67
N GLY A 57 -7.34 -11.81 2.83
CA GLY A 57 -6.86 -12.54 3.99
C GLY A 57 -5.34 -12.68 4.05
N LYS A 58 -4.85 -13.68 4.79
CA LYS A 58 -3.44 -13.80 5.14
C LYS A 58 -2.57 -14.16 3.93
N TRP A 59 -1.48 -13.41 3.71
CA TRP A 59 -0.59 -13.70 2.58
C TRP A 59 0.17 -15.00 2.77
N ARG A 60 0.36 -15.72 1.65
CA ARG A 60 1.25 -16.88 1.61
C ARG A 60 2.66 -16.50 2.09
N LEU A 61 3.22 -17.33 2.98
CA LEU A 61 4.56 -17.14 3.52
C LEU A 61 5.60 -17.02 2.39
N SER A 62 6.45 -16.01 2.48
CA SER A 62 7.58 -15.84 1.56
C SER A 62 8.74 -16.76 1.95
N GLY A 63 9.60 -17.10 0.99
CA GLY A 63 10.79 -17.91 1.25
C GLY A 63 11.73 -17.28 2.27
N ARG A 64 11.79 -15.93 2.37
CA ARG A 64 12.53 -15.23 3.42
C ARG A 64 11.93 -15.51 4.78
N VAL A 65 10.61 -15.35 4.93
CA VAL A 65 9.90 -15.62 6.20
C VAL A 65 10.08 -17.07 6.65
N LEU A 66 10.08 -18.02 5.73
CA LEU A 66 10.31 -19.43 6.06
C LEU A 66 11.74 -19.72 6.58
N ARG A 67 12.73 -18.89 6.22
CA ARG A 67 14.14 -19.08 6.65
C ARG A 67 14.52 -18.24 7.85
N GLU A 68 14.03 -17.01 7.91
CA GLU A 68 14.49 -15.97 8.84
C GLU A 68 13.38 -15.50 9.79
N GLY A 69 12.12 -15.89 9.53
CA GLY A 69 10.96 -15.43 10.28
C GLY A 69 10.43 -14.06 9.84
N GLY A 70 9.53 -13.51 10.66
CA GLY A 70 8.86 -12.23 10.41
C GLY A 70 7.64 -12.31 9.49
N THR A 71 7.28 -11.19 8.88
CA THR A 71 6.03 -11.05 8.11
C THR A 71 6.31 -10.94 6.61
N THR A 72 5.50 -11.62 5.79
CA THR A 72 5.55 -11.48 4.32
C THR A 72 5.27 -10.01 3.95
N MET A 73 5.86 -9.54 2.84
CA MET A 73 5.78 -8.13 2.42
C MET A 73 6.44 -7.11 3.37
N ARG A 74 7.20 -7.58 4.37
CA ARG A 74 7.97 -6.71 5.27
C ARG A 74 9.41 -7.18 5.37
N ASP A 75 10.34 -6.38 4.87
CA ASP A 75 11.78 -6.58 5.09
C ASP A 75 12.33 -5.33 5.81
N THR A 76 12.62 -4.27 5.05
CA THR A 76 12.92 -2.93 5.57
C THR A 76 11.68 -2.07 5.84
N SER A 77 10.49 -2.60 5.57
CA SER A 77 9.20 -1.89 5.66
C SER A 77 9.06 -0.65 4.76
N ARG A 78 9.93 -0.44 3.75
CA ARG A 78 9.89 0.76 2.90
C ARG A 78 8.51 1.03 2.28
N ALA A 79 7.93 0.05 1.59
CA ALA A 79 6.62 0.18 0.94
C ALA A 79 5.48 0.50 1.93
N LEU A 80 5.51 -0.15 3.10
CA LEU A 80 4.57 0.11 4.18
C LEU A 80 4.68 1.54 4.71
N ASN A 81 5.91 1.98 4.98
CA ASN A 81 6.20 3.29 5.55
C ASN A 81 5.92 4.44 4.57
N SER A 82 6.02 4.17 3.27
CA SER A 82 5.67 5.13 2.20
C SER A 82 4.17 5.23 1.88
N MET A 83 3.31 4.42 2.53
CA MET A 83 1.87 4.52 2.32
C MET A 83 1.35 5.87 2.82
N THR A 84 0.67 6.62 1.97
CA THR A 84 0.16 7.97 2.26
C THR A 84 -1.17 8.19 1.54
N HIS A 85 -1.88 9.26 1.92
CA HIS A 85 -3.04 9.78 1.21
C HIS A 85 -2.80 11.22 0.72
N ASN A 86 -3.54 11.62 -0.32
CA ASN A 86 -3.64 12.99 -0.80
C ASN A 86 -5.11 13.41 -0.78
N VAL A 87 -5.38 14.62 -0.29
CA VAL A 87 -6.72 15.20 -0.30
C VAL A 87 -6.91 16.03 -1.56
N LEU A 88 -7.95 15.69 -2.33
CA LEU A 88 -8.39 16.42 -3.52
C LEU A 88 -9.70 17.18 -3.22
N SER A 89 -10.07 18.11 -4.09
CA SER A 89 -11.37 18.80 -4.00
C SER A 89 -12.57 17.85 -4.14
N SER A 90 -12.39 16.75 -4.85
CA SER A 90 -13.44 15.77 -5.15
C SER A 90 -13.32 14.46 -4.37
N GLY A 91 -12.29 14.27 -3.54
CA GLY A 91 -12.10 13.01 -2.81
C GLY A 91 -10.72 12.84 -2.19
N VAL A 92 -10.34 11.59 -1.96
CA VAL A 92 -9.06 11.20 -1.37
C VAL A 92 -8.37 10.15 -2.25
N GLU A 93 -7.08 10.33 -2.51
CA GLU A 93 -6.23 9.34 -3.16
C GLU A 93 -5.35 8.67 -2.11
N ILE A 94 -5.13 7.36 -2.23
CA ILE A 94 -4.33 6.59 -1.27
C ILE A 94 -3.36 5.70 -2.04
N GLY A 95 -2.09 5.68 -1.64
CA GLY A 95 -1.09 4.89 -2.33
C GLY A 95 0.32 4.99 -1.77
N THR A 96 1.28 4.51 -2.56
CA THR A 96 2.71 4.50 -2.27
C THR A 96 3.48 4.89 -3.54
N ASP A 97 4.61 5.57 -3.36
CA ASP A 97 5.54 5.96 -4.43
C ASP A 97 6.50 4.83 -4.84
N VAL A 98 6.41 3.66 -4.20
CA VAL A 98 7.33 2.55 -4.40
C VAL A 98 6.93 1.74 -5.64
N GLU A 99 7.75 1.82 -6.69
CA GLU A 99 7.52 1.16 -8.00
C GLU A 99 7.22 -0.35 -7.86
N TYR A 100 8.01 -1.07 -7.06
CA TYR A 100 7.83 -2.52 -6.90
C TYR A 100 6.55 -2.90 -6.13
N ALA A 101 5.84 -1.93 -5.54
CA ALA A 101 4.58 -2.19 -4.85
C ALA A 101 3.49 -2.65 -5.83
N ALA A 102 3.51 -2.17 -7.08
CA ALA A 102 2.54 -2.56 -8.11
C ALA A 102 2.60 -4.06 -8.41
N ILE A 103 3.80 -4.61 -8.70
CA ILE A 103 3.95 -6.04 -9.02
C ILE A 103 3.60 -6.92 -7.82
N HIS A 104 3.77 -6.43 -6.58
CA HIS A 104 3.29 -7.16 -5.40
C HIS A 104 1.78 -7.09 -5.24
N HIS A 105 1.17 -5.93 -5.47
CA HIS A 105 -0.28 -5.76 -5.36
C HIS A 105 -1.01 -6.64 -6.37
N PHE A 106 -0.66 -6.51 -7.66
CA PHE A 106 -1.35 -7.20 -8.76
C PHE A 106 -0.85 -8.63 -8.98
N GLY A 107 0.39 -8.93 -8.59
CA GLY A 107 1.08 -10.13 -9.05
C GLY A 107 1.47 -9.99 -10.54
N GLY A 108 2.23 -10.95 -11.05
CA GLY A 108 2.58 -10.97 -12.47
C GLY A 108 3.89 -11.68 -12.77
N GLU A 109 4.31 -11.60 -14.04
CA GLU A 109 5.53 -12.25 -14.53
C GLU A 109 6.65 -11.21 -14.69
N ILE A 110 7.79 -11.46 -14.05
CA ILE A 110 9.01 -10.66 -14.21
C ILE A 110 9.94 -11.42 -15.15
N LYS A 111 10.23 -10.85 -16.32
CA LYS A 111 11.10 -11.45 -17.33
C LYS A 111 12.53 -10.96 -17.17
N TYR A 112 13.47 -11.88 -17.22
CA TYR A 112 14.90 -11.61 -17.21
C TYR A 112 15.50 -12.12 -18.51
N GLU A 113 16.09 -11.19 -19.28
CA GLU A 113 16.77 -11.53 -20.52
C GLU A 113 18.09 -12.26 -20.27
N ALA A 114 18.52 -13.02 -21.28
CA ALA A 114 19.82 -13.67 -21.26
C ALA A 114 20.93 -12.62 -21.18
N ARG A 115 21.86 -12.79 -20.25
CA ARG A 115 22.97 -11.85 -20.05
C ARG A 115 24.22 -12.56 -19.58
N MET A 116 25.36 -12.06 -20.06
CA MET A 116 26.66 -12.45 -19.54
C MET A 116 26.79 -11.99 -18.08
N ARG A 117 27.26 -12.90 -17.22
CA ARG A 117 27.52 -12.63 -15.81
C ARG A 117 28.99 -12.88 -15.53
N ARG A 118 29.62 -11.92 -14.85
CA ARG A 118 31.00 -12.04 -14.36
C ARG A 118 30.97 -12.47 -12.92
N THR A 119 31.56 -13.62 -12.64
CA THR A 119 31.75 -14.13 -11.28
C THR A 119 33.22 -14.07 -10.91
N TYR A 120 33.48 -13.79 -9.64
CA TYR A 120 34.82 -13.57 -9.12
C TYR A 120 35.11 -14.60 -8.04
N PHE A 121 36.25 -15.26 -8.14
CA PHE A 121 36.71 -16.29 -7.21
C PHE A 121 38.13 -15.99 -6.73
N ARG A 122 38.63 -16.81 -5.79
CA ARG A 122 40.06 -16.89 -5.50
C ARG A 122 40.63 -18.17 -6.07
N GLN A 123 41.75 -18.04 -6.77
CA GLN A 123 42.58 -19.13 -7.20
C GLN A 123 43.81 -19.20 -6.30
N ASP A 124 44.14 -20.39 -5.82
CA ASP A 124 45.41 -20.65 -5.14
C ASP A 124 46.55 -20.56 -6.16
N GLN A 125 47.49 -19.64 -5.95
CA GLN A 125 48.59 -19.40 -6.89
C GLN A 125 49.60 -20.55 -6.92
N ARG A 126 49.67 -21.37 -5.87
CA ARG A 126 50.61 -22.50 -5.78
C ARG A 126 50.07 -23.75 -6.47
N THR A 127 48.77 -24.01 -6.34
CA THR A 127 48.12 -25.22 -6.87
C THR A 127 47.33 -24.98 -8.14
N GLY A 128 47.03 -23.72 -8.48
CA GLY A 128 46.19 -23.34 -9.62
C GLY A 128 44.70 -23.63 -9.42
N LEU A 129 44.29 -24.17 -8.26
CA LEU A 129 42.90 -24.54 -8.00
C LEU A 129 42.04 -23.32 -7.70
N VAL A 130 40.87 -23.24 -8.33
CA VAL A 130 39.88 -22.18 -8.11
C VAL A 130 38.92 -22.59 -7.00
N GLY A 131 38.76 -21.74 -6.00
CA GLY A 131 37.83 -21.96 -4.89
C GLY A 131 36.36 -21.92 -5.31
N ASN A 132 35.52 -22.65 -4.59
CA ASN A 132 34.07 -22.74 -4.84
C ASN A 132 33.24 -21.56 -4.29
N LYS A 133 33.87 -20.60 -3.60
CA LYS A 133 33.19 -19.45 -2.99
C LYS A 133 33.39 -18.20 -3.83
N PHE A 134 32.29 -17.50 -4.12
CA PHE A 134 32.36 -16.17 -4.72
C PHE A 134 33.03 -15.18 -3.76
N VAL A 135 33.85 -14.28 -4.30
CA VAL A 135 34.50 -13.20 -3.56
C VAL A 135 34.24 -11.84 -4.20
N ARG A 136 34.42 -10.76 -3.43
CA ARG A 136 34.38 -9.40 -3.97
C ARG A 136 35.49 -9.21 -5.00
N LYS A 137 35.23 -8.45 -6.07
CA LYS A 137 36.19 -8.14 -7.15
C LYS A 137 37.55 -7.70 -6.63
N ALA A 138 37.59 -6.79 -5.65
CA ALA A 138 38.84 -6.27 -5.06
C ALA A 138 39.70 -7.33 -4.33
N ARG A 139 39.12 -8.50 -3.99
CA ARG A 139 39.82 -9.62 -3.34
C ARG A 139 39.99 -10.83 -4.26
N SER A 140 39.60 -10.68 -5.53
CA SER A 140 39.64 -11.74 -6.52
C SER A 140 40.93 -11.67 -7.34
N ASN A 141 41.47 -12.84 -7.66
CA ASN A 141 42.55 -13.02 -8.63
C ASN A 141 42.14 -13.92 -9.80
N PHE A 142 40.88 -14.36 -9.84
CA PHE A 142 40.33 -15.19 -10.90
C PHE A 142 38.89 -14.77 -11.21
N MET A 143 38.61 -14.53 -12.49
CA MET A 143 37.30 -14.10 -12.98
C MET A 143 36.81 -15.08 -14.04
N GLN A 144 35.54 -15.46 -13.95
CA GLN A 144 34.87 -16.34 -14.90
C GLN A 144 33.66 -15.62 -15.49
N GLU A 145 33.51 -15.70 -16.81
CA GLU A 145 32.29 -15.26 -17.48
C GLU A 145 31.39 -16.48 -17.73
N SER A 146 30.10 -16.34 -17.46
CA SER A 146 29.10 -17.35 -17.80
C SER A 146 27.87 -16.70 -18.44
N GLN A 147 27.35 -17.35 -19.48
CA GLN A 147 26.13 -16.95 -20.15
C GLN A 147 24.92 -17.38 -19.30
N GLY A 148 24.26 -16.42 -18.65
CA GLY A 148 22.99 -16.66 -18.00
C GLY A 148 21.88 -16.79 -19.05
N LYS A 149 21.08 -17.87 -18.97
CA LYS A 149 19.89 -18.04 -19.81
C LYS A 149 18.79 -17.06 -19.39
N ALA A 150 17.93 -16.69 -20.34
CA ALA A 150 16.71 -15.96 -20.02
C ALA A 150 15.81 -16.82 -19.11
N TYR A 151 15.15 -16.19 -18.16
CA TYR A 151 14.19 -16.86 -17.27
C TYR A 151 13.13 -15.89 -16.81
N LYS A 152 12.07 -16.44 -16.24
CA LYS A 152 10.96 -15.67 -15.69
C LYS A 152 10.72 -16.01 -14.24
N VAL A 153 10.22 -15.03 -13.50
CA VAL A 153 9.81 -15.17 -12.10
C VAL A 153 8.34 -14.79 -11.99
N ASN A 154 7.50 -15.73 -11.58
CA ASN A 154 6.09 -15.48 -11.32
C ASN A 154 5.93 -14.94 -9.91
N MET A 155 5.60 -13.65 -9.80
CA MET A 155 5.30 -12.99 -8.56
C MET A 155 3.83 -13.25 -8.18
N PRO A 156 3.56 -13.87 -7.02
CA PRO A 156 2.19 -14.06 -6.56
C PRO A 156 1.57 -12.72 -6.12
N ARG A 157 0.29 -12.52 -6.45
CA ARG A 157 -0.54 -11.39 -6.03
C ARG A 157 -0.62 -11.28 -4.50
N ARG A 158 -0.57 -10.05 -3.97
CA ARG A 158 -0.66 -9.69 -2.54
C ARG A 158 -1.40 -8.36 -2.43
N PRO A 159 -2.73 -8.37 -2.59
CA PRO A 159 -3.49 -7.13 -2.64
C PRO A 159 -3.54 -6.54 -1.23
N PHE A 160 -3.03 -5.32 -1.09
CA PHE A 160 -2.97 -4.58 0.18
C PHE A 160 -3.70 -3.23 0.13
N LEU A 161 -3.96 -2.71 -1.07
CA LEU A 161 -4.52 -1.39 -1.29
C LEU A 161 -6.00 -1.53 -1.65
N GLY A 162 -6.87 -1.06 -0.77
CA GLY A 162 -8.33 -1.14 -0.92
C GLY A 162 -9.01 -1.18 0.45
N LEU A 163 -10.33 -1.23 0.42
CA LEU A 163 -11.17 -1.28 1.61
C LEU A 163 -11.65 -2.72 1.83
N THR A 164 -11.65 -3.16 3.08
CA THR A 164 -12.47 -4.29 3.52
C THR A 164 -13.82 -3.79 3.98
N GLU A 165 -14.80 -4.69 4.13
CA GLU A 165 -16.12 -4.36 4.67
C GLU A 165 -16.05 -3.58 6.00
N THR A 166 -15.13 -3.95 6.90
CA THR A 166 -14.89 -3.20 8.14
C THR A 166 -14.36 -1.79 7.90
N ASP A 167 -13.48 -1.60 6.91
CA ASP A 167 -12.98 -0.26 6.59
C ASP A 167 -14.10 0.61 6.01
N GLU A 168 -14.97 0.03 5.18
CA GLU A 168 -16.12 0.74 4.61
C GLU A 168 -17.07 1.21 5.71
N GLN A 169 -17.34 0.38 6.72
CA GLN A 169 -18.16 0.75 7.87
C GLN A 169 -17.52 1.86 8.72
N GLU A 170 -16.21 1.84 8.91
CA GLU A 170 -15.48 2.91 9.61
C GLU A 170 -15.54 4.22 8.82
N VAL A 171 -15.34 4.17 7.50
CA VAL A 171 -15.46 5.35 6.63
C VAL A 171 -16.88 5.90 6.65
N LEU A 172 -17.91 5.05 6.60
CA LEU A 172 -19.30 5.48 6.72
C LEU A 172 -19.57 6.14 8.08
N SER A 173 -19.03 5.58 9.16
CA SER A 173 -19.15 6.16 10.50
C SER A 173 -18.54 7.56 10.54
N LEU A 174 -17.34 7.75 9.98
CA LEU A 174 -16.70 9.07 9.89
C LEU A 174 -17.51 10.08 9.08
N ILE A 175 -18.17 9.63 8.00
CA ILE A 175 -19.05 10.51 7.20
C ILE A 175 -20.26 10.93 8.03
N VAL A 176 -20.88 9.99 8.74
CA VAL A 176 -22.04 10.29 9.59
C VAL A 176 -21.67 11.24 10.71
N GLU A 177 -20.61 10.94 11.47
CA GLU A 177 -20.06 11.78 12.56
C GLU A 177 -19.80 13.21 12.07
N HIS A 178 -19.16 13.35 10.90
CA HIS A 178 -18.87 14.64 10.31
C HIS A 178 -20.11 15.41 9.86
N LEU A 179 -21.18 14.72 9.45
CA LEU A 179 -22.45 15.33 9.05
C LEU A 179 -23.33 15.68 10.25
N THR A 180 -23.29 14.90 11.33
CA THR A 180 -24.09 15.13 12.55
C THR A 180 -23.42 16.10 13.52
N GLY A 181 -22.09 16.27 13.42
CA GLY A 181 -21.32 17.11 14.34
C GLY A 181 -21.20 16.52 15.76
N GLU A 182 -21.59 15.26 15.91
CA GLU A 182 -21.40 14.38 17.07
C GLU A 182 -20.33 13.37 16.71
#